data_AF-A0A6U6JAT0-F1
#
_entry.id   AF-A0A6U6JAT0-F1
#
_cell.length_a   1.000
_cell.length_b   1.000
_cell.length_c   1.000
_cell.angle_alpha   90.00
_cell.angle_beta   90.00
_cell.angle_gamma   90.00
#
_symmetry.space_group_name_H-M   'P 1'
#
loop_
_entity.id
_entity.type
_entity.pdbx_description
1 polymer ?
#
loop_
_entity_poly.entity_id
_entity_poly.type
_entity_poly.pdbx_seq_one_letter_code
_entity_poly.pdbx_strand_id
1 'polypeptide(L)'
;MSKQHNQSNAIFLWTVRRPRMFRTVVDDMCRALVNLRLRRQHEIEVGKDWIERAKEADVGGEEENDNALDRINYGRFCQGLERLDNACLQLDETLMVLKDF
;
A
#
# COMPACT_ATOMS: atom_id res chain seq x y z
N MET A 1 -9.63 -46.06 25.03
CA MET A 1 -9.91 -44.71 25.54
C MET A 1 -8.67 -43.85 25.38
N SER A 2 -8.65 -42.89 24.45
CA SER A 2 -7.90 -41.64 24.62
C SER A 2 -8.71 -40.54 23.94
N LYS A 3 -9.79 -40.12 24.61
CA LYS A 3 -10.67 -39.02 24.17
C LYS A 3 -10.03 -37.64 24.39
N GLN A 4 -8.80 -37.59 24.90
CA GLN A 4 -8.05 -36.36 25.10
C GLN A 4 -7.04 -36.22 23.96
N HIS A 5 -7.13 -35.12 23.21
CA HIS A 5 -6.12 -34.72 22.22
C HIS A 5 -4.81 -34.35 22.94
N ASN A 6 -4.05 -35.37 23.35
CA ASN A 6 -2.73 -35.17 23.93
C ASN A 6 -1.72 -34.91 22.81
N GLN A 7 -1.19 -33.69 22.73
CA GLN A 7 -0.25 -33.27 21.69
C GLN A 7 1.05 -34.08 21.71
N SER A 8 1.45 -34.62 22.87
CA SER A 8 2.69 -35.41 23.00
C SER A 8 2.64 -36.79 22.31
N ASN A 9 1.45 -37.31 22.02
CA ASN A 9 1.24 -38.58 21.30
C ASN A 9 0.52 -38.39 19.94
N ALA A 10 0.42 -37.15 19.46
CA ALA A 10 -0.28 -36.83 18.22
C ALA A 10 0.68 -36.77 17.02
N ILE A 11 0.26 -37.32 15.88
CA ILE A 11 0.92 -37.14 14.59
C ILE A 11 0.18 -36.03 13.85
N PHE A 12 0.89 -34.96 13.48
CA PHE A 12 0.31 -33.85 12.74
C PHE A 12 0.37 -34.12 11.24
N LEU A 13 -0.79 -34.03 10.58
CA LEU A 13 -0.88 -34.09 9.13
C LEU A 13 -1.07 -32.69 8.56
N TRP A 14 -0.16 -32.28 7.68
CA TRP A 14 -0.26 -31.01 6.97
C TRP A 14 -1.21 -31.15 5.79
N THR A 15 -2.20 -30.26 5.72
CA THR A 15 -3.14 -30.20 4.59
C THR A 15 -3.35 -28.76 4.16
N VAL A 16 -3.35 -28.51 2.85
CA VAL A 16 -3.66 -27.19 2.30
C VAL A 16 -5.15 -27.13 2.03
N ARG A 17 -5.87 -26.38 2.85
CA ARG A 17 -7.30 -26.09 2.63
C ARG A 17 -7.43 -24.95 1.62
N ARG A 18 -7.45 -25.28 0.33
CA ARG A 18 -7.48 -24.29 -0.77
C ARG A 18 -8.54 -23.20 -0.60
N PRO A 19 -9.83 -23.49 -0.30
CA PRO A 19 -10.84 -22.44 -0.19
C PRO A 19 -10.55 -21.44 0.94
N ARG A 20 -10.00 -21.93 2.06
CA ARG A 20 -9.60 -21.07 3.19
C ARG A 20 -8.40 -20.20 2.82
N MET A 21 -7.40 -20.80 2.17
CA MET A 21 -6.21 -20.09 1.72
C MET A 21 -6.58 -18.97 0.74
N PHE A 22 -7.37 -19.28 -0.30
CA PHE A 22 -7.81 -18.29 -1.29
C PHE A 22 -8.57 -17.13 -0.63
N ARG A 23 -9.54 -17.44 0.23
CA ARG A 23 -10.28 -16.39 0.95
C ARG A 23 -9.37 -15.50 1.78
N THR A 24 -8.42 -16.07 2.52
CA THR A 24 -7.47 -15.29 3.32
C THR A 24 -6.61 -14.38 2.44
N VAL A 25 -6.09 -14.90 1.32
CA VAL A 25 -5.28 -14.11 0.39
C VAL A 25 -6.09 -12.96 -0.22
N VAL A 26 -7.32 -13.22 -0.65
CA VAL A 26 -8.20 -12.17 -1.21
C VAL A 26 -8.54 -11.11 -0.16
N ASP A 27 -8.88 -11.51 1.07
CA ASP A 27 -9.17 -10.58 2.16
C ASP A 27 -7.95 -9.71 2.49
N ASP A 28 -6.75 -10.30 2.53
CA ASP A 28 -5.50 -9.59 2.81
C ASP A 28 -5.11 -8.64 1.67
N MET A 29 -5.33 -9.03 0.41
CA MET A 29 -5.14 -8.15 -0.74
C MET A 29 -6.12 -6.97 -0.74
N CYS A 30 -7.39 -7.20 -0.42
CA CYS A 30 -8.37 -6.12 -0.27
C CYS A 30 -7.95 -5.13 0.82
N ARG A 31 -7.46 -5.62 1.97
CA ARG A 31 -6.93 -4.79 3.05
C ARG A 31 -5.70 -4.00 2.60
N ALA A 32 -4.77 -4.64 1.90
CA ALA A 32 -3.57 -3.97 1.38
C ALA A 32 -3.95 -2.83 0.42
N LEU A 33 -4.90 -3.06 -0.48
CA LEU A 33 -5.38 -2.04 -1.42
C LEU A 33 -5.99 -0.84 -0.69
N VAL A 34 -6.82 -1.08 0.33
CA VAL A 34 -7.39 0.00 1.16
C VAL A 34 -6.29 0.77 1.88
N ASN A 35 -5.32 0.07 2.47
CA ASN A 35 -4.20 0.70 3.18
C ASN A 35 -3.34 1.58 2.26
N LEU A 36 -3.07 1.14 1.03
CA LEU A 36 -2.33 1.94 0.04
C LEU A 36 -3.09 3.21 -0.33
N ARG A 37 -4.41 3.11 -0.55
CA ARG A 37 -5.27 4.27 -0.85
C ARG A 37 -5.32 5.26 0.32
N LEU A 38 -5.47 4.76 1.54
CA LEU A 38 -5.43 5.59 2.75
C LEU A 38 -4.06 6.25 2.93
N ARG A 39 -2.96 5.53 2.64
CA ARG A 39 -1.62 6.12 2.69
C ARG A 39 -1.47 7.23 1.67
N ARG A 40 -1.93 7.03 0.43
CA ARG A 40 -1.92 8.05 -0.62
C ARG A 40 -2.70 9.30 -0.20
N GLN A 41 -3.90 9.12 0.35
CA GLN A 41 -4.70 10.23 0.85
C GLN A 41 -3.97 10.99 1.96
N HIS A 42 -3.38 10.27 2.91
CA HIS A 42 -2.61 10.87 3.99
C HIS A 42 -1.40 11.67 3.49
N GLU A 43 -0.63 11.14 2.53
CA GLU A 43 0.50 11.86 1.94
C GLU A 43 0.05 13.15 1.25
N ILE A 44 -1.10 13.14 0.56
CA ILE A 44 -1.67 14.34 -0.06
C ILE A 44 -2.13 15.35 0.98
N GLU A 45 -2.78 14.90 2.05
CA GLU A 45 -3.24 15.77 3.13
C GLU A 45 -2.06 16.44 3.84
N VAL A 46 -1.00 15.69 4.14
CA VAL A 46 0.24 16.23 4.75
C VAL A 46 0.99 17.15 3.78
N GLY A 47 1.02 16.79 2.50
CA GLY A 47 1.71 17.56 1.47
C GLY A 47 0.96 18.79 0.98
N LYS A 48 -0.32 18.96 1.34
CA LYS A 48 -1.19 20.00 0.78
C LYS A 48 -0.64 21.41 0.99
N ASP A 49 -0.22 21.72 2.21
CA ASP A 49 0.35 23.03 2.58
C ASP A 49 1.70 23.29 1.89
N TRP A 50 2.44 22.24 1.53
CA TRP A 50 3.71 22.34 0.81
C TRP A 50 3.47 22.54 -0.69
N ILE A 51 2.48 21.84 -1.25
CA ILE A 51 2.07 21.96 -2.66
C ILE A 51 1.46 23.34 -2.93
N GLU A 52 0.64 23.87 -2.02
CA GLU A 52 0.04 25.20 -2.15
C GLU A 52 1.13 26.28 -2.13
N ARG A 53 2.05 26.24 -1.15
CA ARG A 53 3.19 27.17 -1.09
C ARG A 53 4.13 27.06 -2.30
N ALA A 54 4.42 25.84 -2.77
CA ALA A 54 5.26 25.65 -3.96
C ALA A 54 4.61 26.21 -5.24
N LYS A 55 3.27 26.09 -5.39
CA LYS A 55 2.53 26.68 -6.51
C LYS A 55 2.52 28.21 -6.47
N GLU A 56 2.44 28.81 -5.29
CA GLU A 56 2.48 30.27 -5.11
C GLU A 56 3.87 30.83 -5.41
N ALA A 57 4.93 30.13 -4.98
CA ALA A 57 6.33 30.51 -5.26
C ALA A 57 6.72 30.40 -6.75
N ASP A 58 6.14 29.46 -7.50
CA ASP A 58 6.41 29.34 -8.95
C ASP A 58 5.74 30.46 -9.78
N VAL A 59 4.76 31.17 -9.21
CA VAL A 59 4.06 32.31 -9.84
C VAL A 59 4.71 33.67 -9.51
N GLY A 60 5.33 33.80 -8.33
CA GLY A 60 6.05 35.00 -7.90
C GLY A 60 7.55 34.73 -7.84
N GLY A 61 8.26 34.97 -8.95
CA GLY A 61 9.66 34.58 -9.15
C GLY A 61 10.69 35.22 -8.23
N GLU A 62 10.72 34.85 -6.96
CA GLU A 62 11.73 35.25 -5.99
C GLU A 62 12.37 34.03 -5.28
N GLU A 63 13.69 34.11 -5.11
CA GLU A 63 14.60 33.29 -4.28
C GLU A 63 15.09 31.93 -4.83
N GLU A 64 16.25 31.98 -5.51
CA GLU A 64 16.91 30.85 -6.21
C GLU A 64 17.56 29.78 -5.30
N ASN A 65 17.74 30.02 -4.00
CA ASN A 65 18.57 29.14 -3.15
C ASN A 65 17.78 28.14 -2.27
N ASP A 66 16.61 28.51 -1.75
CA ASP A 66 15.72 27.59 -1.02
C ASP A 66 14.89 26.69 -1.97
N ASN A 67 14.69 27.15 -3.21
CA ASN A 67 13.87 26.50 -4.23
C ASN A 67 14.45 25.16 -4.75
N ALA A 68 15.78 24.97 -4.70
CA ALA A 68 16.41 23.75 -5.22
C ALA A 68 16.14 22.51 -4.36
N LEU A 69 16.23 22.64 -3.04
CA LEU A 69 15.95 21.54 -2.11
C LEU A 69 14.46 21.19 -2.12
N ASP A 70 13.60 22.20 -2.18
CA ASP A 70 12.16 22.04 -2.23
C ASP A 70 11.69 21.39 -3.54
N ARG A 71 12.30 21.72 -4.68
CA ARG A 71 12.05 21.00 -5.95
C ARG A 71 12.45 19.53 -5.87
N ILE A 72 13.57 19.19 -5.23
CA ILE A 72 13.98 17.80 -5.03
C ILE A 72 12.99 17.06 -4.11
N ASN A 73 12.56 17.70 -3.03
CA ASN A 73 11.59 17.13 -2.11
C ASN A 73 10.22 16.94 -2.77
N TYR A 74 9.77 17.90 -3.58
CA TYR A 74 8.56 17.79 -4.40
C TYR A 74 8.66 16.64 -5.41
N GLY A 75 9.79 16.51 -6.11
CA GLY A 75 10.02 15.39 -7.02
C GLY A 75 9.98 14.03 -6.31
N ARG A 76 10.57 13.92 -5.12
CA ARG A 76 10.51 12.72 -4.27
C ARG A 76 9.08 12.42 -3.80
N PHE A 77 8.33 13.46 -3.46
CA PHE A 77 6.93 13.36 -3.07
C PHE A 77 6.07 12.80 -4.21
N CYS A 78 6.18 13.38 -5.42
CA CYS A 78 5.49 12.89 -6.61
C CYS A 78 5.87 11.44 -6.93
N GLN A 79 7.16 11.09 -6.90
CA GLN A 79 7.62 9.71 -7.08
C GLN A 79 7.06 8.75 -6.02
N GLY A 80 6.92 9.22 -4.77
CA GLY A 80 6.28 8.47 -3.70
C GLY A 80 4.82 8.15 -4.00
N LEU A 81 4.07 9.14 -4.49
CA LEU A 81 2.67 8.96 -4.91
C LEU A 81 2.55 8.02 -6.11
N GLU A 82 3.39 8.19 -7.13
CA GLU A 82 3.41 7.31 -8.30
C GLU A 82 3.68 5.85 -7.92
N ARG A 83 4.58 5.62 -6.96
CA ARG A 83 4.84 4.26 -6.44
C ARG A 83 3.62 3.65 -5.75
N LEU A 84 2.87 4.44 -4.98
CA LEU A 84 1.64 3.99 -4.34
C LEU A 84 0.55 3.67 -5.39
N ASP A 85 0.43 4.51 -6.41
CA ASP A 85 -0.54 4.32 -7.50
C ASP A 85 -0.20 3.07 -8.32
N ASN A 86 1.07 2.87 -8.67
CA ASN A 86 1.55 1.66 -9.34
C ASN A 86 1.32 0.40 -8.49
N ALA A 87 1.58 0.46 -7.19
CA ALA A 87 1.31 -0.67 -6.29
C ALA A 87 -0.18 -1.01 -6.21
N CYS A 88 -1.07 0.00 -6.24
CA CYS A 88 -2.51 -0.24 -6.32
C CYS A 88 -2.91 -0.96 -7.61
N LEU A 89 -2.36 -0.56 -8.77
CA LEU A 89 -2.66 -1.19 -10.06
C LEU A 89 -2.22 -2.66 -10.09
N GLN A 90 -1.01 -2.97 -9.58
CA GLN A 90 -0.51 -4.34 -9.50
C GLN A 90 -1.36 -5.22 -8.58
N LEU A 91 -1.84 -4.67 -7.46
CA LEU A 91 -2.74 -5.37 -6.55
C LEU A 91 -4.10 -5.66 -7.19
N ASP A 92 -4.63 -4.71 -7.96
CA ASP A 92 -5.91 -4.86 -8.65
C ASP A 92 -5.82 -5.92 -9.76
N GLU A 93 -4.74 -5.92 -10.54
CA GLU A 93 -4.43 -6.98 -11.51
C GLU A 93 -4.37 -8.35 -10.84
N THR A 94 -3.68 -8.44 -9.70
CA THR A 94 -3.56 -9.70 -8.95
C THR A 94 -4.91 -10.17 -8.41
N LEU A 95 -5.75 -9.26 -7.93
CA LEU A 95 -7.11 -9.56 -7.47
C LEU A 95 -8.02 -10.03 -8.61
N MET A 96 -7.86 -9.45 -9.81
CA MET A 96 -8.57 -9.91 -11.01
C MET A 96 -8.23 -11.37 -11.31
N VAL A 97 -6.92 -11.69 -11.38
CA VAL A 97 -6.46 -13.07 -11.61
C VAL A 97 -6.99 -14.02 -10.53
N LEU A 98 -6.91 -13.65 -9.25
CA LEU A 98 -7.33 -14.53 -8.15
C LEU A 98 -8.85 -14.77 -8.08
N LYS A 99 -9.68 -13.91 -8.66
CA LYS A 99 -11.14 -14.09 -8.73
C LYS A 99 -11.58 -15.00 -9.87
N ASP A 100 -10.77 -15.12 -10.91
CA ASP A 100 -11.08 -15.94 -12.08
C ASP A 100 -10.72 -17.44 -11.88
N PHE A 101 -9.97 -17.76 -10.81
CA PHE A 101 -9.58 -19.12 -10.41
C PHE A 101 -10.55 -19.75 -9.38
#